data_AF-A0A348HBK4-F1
#
_entry.id   AF-A0A348HBK4-F1
#
_cell.length_a   1.000
_cell.length_b   1.000
_cell.length_c   1.000
_cell.angle_alpha   90.00
_cell.angle_beta   90.00
_cell.angle_gamma   90.00
#
_symmetry.space_group_name_H-M   'P 1'
#
loop_
_entity.id
_entity.type
_entity.pdbx_description
1 polymer ?
#
loop_
_entity_poly.entity_id
_entity_poly.type
_entity_poly.pdbx_seq_one_letter_code
_entity_poly.pdbx_strand_id
1 'polypeptide(L)'
;MIKSLLSATGIIGSALLLSACSSSGTDTGASQPAQLTPLVVTGQDNCQNVSLKQGQPLVVRFESNPSTGYQWSLLQESSILQLEGSHFVEPRNEDGKPPMVGAPGVHEWQFSTRQKGLDTLVFTYQQPWERTSYRKVECHVSVE
;
A
#
# COMPACT_ATOMS: atom_id res chain seq x y z
N MET A 1 -23.74 -46.59 -30.60
CA MET A 1 -24.31 -47.87 -30.12
C MET A 1 -23.46 -48.26 -28.91
N ILE A 2 -23.89 -48.23 -27.64
CA ILE A 2 -24.99 -48.91 -26.93
C ILE A 2 -25.09 -48.18 -25.57
N LYS A 3 -26.20 -47.49 -25.28
CA LYS A 3 -27.36 -47.92 -24.49
C LYS A 3 -27.07 -48.26 -23.01
N SER A 4 -27.57 -47.34 -22.19
CA SER A 4 -27.93 -47.40 -20.77
C SER A 4 -28.42 -48.77 -20.27
N LEU A 5 -28.11 -49.09 -19.00
CA LEU A 5 -28.81 -50.12 -18.22
C LEU A 5 -29.00 -49.63 -16.77
N LEU A 6 -30.28 -49.44 -16.43
CA LEU A 6 -30.84 -49.29 -15.08
C LEU A 6 -30.84 -50.64 -14.35
N SER A 7 -30.82 -50.62 -13.01
CA SER A 7 -31.56 -51.51 -12.09
C SER A 7 -31.01 -51.28 -10.66
N ALA A 8 -31.71 -51.36 -9.52
CA ALA A 8 -33.11 -51.27 -9.12
C ALA A 8 -33.11 -51.16 -7.57
N THR A 9 -34.21 -50.60 -7.08
CA THR A 9 -34.81 -50.47 -5.74
C THR A 9 -34.52 -51.45 -4.58
N GLY A 10 -34.59 -50.91 -3.35
CA GLY A 10 -35.04 -51.56 -2.09
C GLY A 10 -34.91 -50.57 -0.90
N ILE A 11 -35.93 -49.84 -0.44
CA ILE A 11 -37.06 -50.12 0.49
C ILE A 11 -36.67 -50.25 2.00
N ILE A 12 -37.12 -49.21 2.74
CA ILE A 12 -37.62 -49.11 4.15
C ILE A 12 -36.66 -49.31 5.34
N GLY A 13 -36.62 -48.28 6.19
CA GLY A 13 -36.22 -48.37 7.60
C GLY A 13 -36.37 -47.04 8.33
N SER A 14 -37.56 -46.72 8.84
CA SER A 14 -37.78 -45.61 9.78
C SER A 14 -37.27 -45.97 11.17
N ALA A 15 -36.43 -45.14 11.78
CA ALA A 15 -36.31 -45.02 13.24
C ALA A 15 -35.78 -43.63 13.61
N LEU A 16 -36.57 -42.90 14.40
CA LEU A 16 -36.17 -41.69 15.10
C LEU A 16 -35.11 -42.01 16.15
N LEU A 17 -34.11 -41.13 16.36
CA LEU A 17 -33.89 -40.37 17.59
C LEU A 17 -32.45 -39.77 17.69
N LEU A 18 -32.43 -38.47 17.97
CA LEU A 18 -31.49 -37.69 18.82
C LEU A 18 -30.07 -37.31 18.32
N SER A 19 -29.92 -36.00 18.14
CA SER A 19 -28.80 -35.11 18.51
C SER A 19 -27.36 -35.62 18.48
N ALA A 20 -26.56 -35.02 17.58
CA ALA A 20 -25.37 -34.25 17.95
C ALA A 20 -24.85 -33.46 16.74
N CYS A 21 -25.03 -32.13 16.75
CA CYS A 21 -24.24 -31.26 15.88
C CYS A 21 -22.83 -31.18 16.46
N SER A 22 -21.95 -32.11 16.07
CA SER A 22 -20.51 -31.89 16.19
C SER A 22 -20.05 -31.27 14.88
N SER A 23 -19.96 -29.93 14.86
CA SER A 23 -19.28 -29.22 13.78
C SER A 23 -17.78 -29.49 13.92
N SER A 24 -17.30 -30.56 13.32
CA SER A 24 -15.88 -30.76 13.04
C SER A 24 -15.50 -29.86 11.86
N GLY A 25 -15.59 -28.54 12.07
CA GLY A 25 -14.89 -27.59 11.24
C GLY A 25 -13.42 -27.71 11.61
N THR A 26 -12.66 -28.42 10.80
CA THR A 26 -11.21 -28.29 10.75
C THR A 26 -10.89 -26.87 10.32
N ASP A 27 -10.91 -25.96 11.29
CA ASP A 27 -10.45 -24.59 11.14
C ASP A 27 -8.93 -24.67 10.98
N THR A 28 -8.51 -24.95 9.75
CA THR A 28 -7.14 -24.74 9.31
C THR A 28 -7.01 -23.23 9.16
N GLY A 29 -6.87 -22.56 10.30
CA GLY A 29 -6.53 -21.15 10.37
C GLY A 29 -5.16 -20.98 9.72
N ALA A 30 -5.16 -20.70 8.43
CA ALA A 30 -4.04 -20.09 7.76
C ALA A 30 -3.83 -18.74 8.47
N SER A 31 -2.85 -18.70 9.36
CA SER A 31 -2.41 -17.49 10.03
C SER A 31 -1.94 -16.51 8.97
N GLN A 32 -2.77 -15.53 8.65
CA GLN A 32 -2.37 -14.40 7.83
C GLN A 32 -1.16 -13.73 8.51
N PRO A 33 -0.01 -13.61 7.83
CA PRO A 33 1.16 -13.00 8.43
C PRO A 33 0.81 -11.58 8.89
N ALA A 34 1.22 -11.24 10.11
CA ALA A 34 1.00 -9.91 10.68
C ALA A 34 1.62 -8.86 9.76
N GLN A 35 0.77 -8.07 9.09
CA GLN A 35 1.22 -7.00 8.20
C GLN A 35 1.73 -5.84 9.06
N LEU A 36 2.96 -5.39 8.79
CA LEU A 36 3.56 -4.25 9.50
C LEU A 36 2.87 -2.96 9.08
N THR A 37 2.60 -2.09 10.05
CA THR A 37 2.04 -0.76 9.78
C THR A 37 3.01 0.06 8.94
N PRO A 38 2.53 0.74 7.86
CA PRO A 38 3.37 1.62 7.07
C PRO A 38 4.02 2.71 7.93
N LEU A 39 5.31 2.96 7.71
CA LEU A 39 5.96 4.15 8.23
C LEU A 39 5.59 5.33 7.32
N VAL A 40 5.00 6.38 7.90
CA VAL A 40 4.63 7.59 7.15
C VAL A 40 5.62 8.69 7.49
N VAL A 41 6.37 9.13 6.49
CA VAL A 41 7.25 10.30 6.57
C VAL A 41 6.50 11.49 5.98
N THR A 42 6.30 12.52 6.81
CA THR A 42 5.62 13.75 6.40
C THR A 42 6.58 14.92 6.46
N GLY A 43 6.46 15.83 5.50
CA GLY A 43 7.33 17.00 5.45
C GLY A 43 8.74 16.64 5.01
N GLN A 44 9.44 17.66 4.53
CA GLN A 44 10.68 17.50 3.77
C GLN A 44 11.90 17.27 4.68
N ASP A 45 11.86 17.76 5.92
CA ASP A 45 12.98 17.66 6.87
C ASP A 45 13.04 16.30 7.60
N ASN A 46 11.92 15.57 7.64
CA ASN A 46 11.81 14.30 8.36
C ASN A 46 12.33 13.09 7.56
N CYS A 47 12.91 13.32 6.38
CA CYS A 47 13.37 12.26 5.51
C CYS A 47 14.82 11.82 5.76
N GLN A 48 15.56 12.50 6.64
CA GLN A 48 17.01 12.30 6.77
C GLN A 48 17.43 11.00 7.46
N ASN A 49 16.55 10.32 8.21
CA ASN A 49 16.86 9.07 8.92
C ASN A 49 15.61 8.17 8.99
N VAL A 50 15.27 7.53 7.87
CA VAL A 50 14.10 6.65 7.77
C VAL A 50 14.51 5.21 8.05
N SER A 51 14.10 4.65 9.19
CA SER A 51 14.42 3.26 9.54
C SER A 51 13.20 2.36 9.43
N LEU A 52 13.32 1.30 8.65
CA LEU A 52 12.28 0.32 8.33
C LEU A 52 12.71 -1.08 8.73
N LYS A 53 11.74 -1.94 9.04
CA LYS A 53 11.95 -3.39 9.07
C LYS A 53 11.72 -3.98 7.69
N GLN A 54 12.39 -5.09 7.36
CA GLN A 54 12.08 -5.87 6.16
C GLN A 54 10.58 -6.24 6.13
N GLY A 55 9.91 -5.92 5.03
CA GLY A 55 8.48 -6.09 4.82
C GLY A 55 7.63 -4.89 5.28
N GLN A 56 8.21 -3.86 5.89
CA GLN A 56 7.48 -2.67 6.33
C GLN A 56 7.31 -1.67 5.17
N PRO A 57 6.08 -1.29 4.79
CA PRO A 57 5.88 -0.28 3.76
C PRO A 57 6.35 1.11 4.23
N LEU A 58 6.83 1.92 3.28
CA LEU A 58 7.14 3.33 3.48
C LEU A 58 6.19 4.20 2.66
N VAL A 59 5.62 5.22 3.31
CA VAL A 59 4.82 6.26 2.64
C VAL A 59 5.51 7.60 2.84
N VAL A 60 5.88 8.26 1.75
CA VAL A 60 6.49 9.60 1.77
C VAL A 60 5.47 10.62 1.33
N ARG A 61 5.31 11.71 2.09
CA ARG A 61 4.34 12.77 1.83
C ARG A 61 4.99 14.15 1.84
N PHE A 62 4.92 14.84 0.73
CA PHE A 62 5.37 16.23 0.61
C PHE A 62 4.23 17.14 0.20
N GLU A 63 4.16 18.32 0.83
CA GLU A 63 3.26 19.38 0.39
C GLU A 63 3.54 19.75 -1.07
N SER A 64 2.47 19.92 -1.84
CA SER A 64 2.52 20.17 -3.27
C SER A 64 1.43 21.15 -3.66
N ASN A 65 1.75 22.12 -4.52
CA ASN A 65 0.77 23.01 -5.10
C ASN A 65 0.84 23.01 -6.64
N PRO A 66 0.18 22.02 -7.30
CA PRO A 66 0.20 21.89 -8.75
C PRO A 66 -0.33 23.11 -9.51
N SER A 67 -1.17 23.95 -8.88
CA SER A 67 -1.69 25.18 -9.52
C SER A 67 -0.62 26.21 -9.87
N THR A 68 0.57 26.09 -9.26
CA THR A 68 1.74 26.93 -9.54
C THR A 68 2.59 26.39 -10.70
N GLY A 69 2.22 25.25 -11.28
CA GLY A 69 3.01 24.55 -12.30
C GLY A 69 4.19 23.74 -11.76
N TYR A 70 4.44 23.80 -10.45
CA TYR A 70 5.46 22.99 -9.80
C TYR A 70 4.93 21.58 -9.51
N GLN A 71 5.82 20.60 -9.65
CA GLN A 71 5.52 19.21 -9.30
C GLN A 71 6.73 18.56 -8.62
N TRP A 72 6.43 17.58 -7.77
CA TRP A 72 7.45 16.70 -7.24
C TRP A 72 7.77 15.57 -8.22
N SER A 73 9.00 15.10 -8.22
CA SER A 73 9.46 13.94 -9.00
C SER A 73 10.49 13.15 -8.22
N LEU A 74 10.44 11.82 -8.34
CA LEU A 74 11.47 10.93 -7.83
C LEU A 74 12.64 10.94 -8.81
N LEU A 75 13.72 11.62 -8.44
CA LEU A 75 14.92 11.76 -9.27
C LEU A 75 15.84 10.53 -9.16
N GLN A 76 15.96 9.97 -7.96
CA GLN A 76 16.76 8.78 -7.69
C GLN A 76 15.93 7.77 -6.92
N GLU A 77 15.72 6.61 -7.55
CA GLU A 77 15.17 5.43 -6.89
C GLU A 77 16.19 4.78 -5.96
N SER A 78 15.69 3.99 -5.03
CA SER A 78 16.50 3.15 -4.16
C SER A 78 16.58 1.72 -4.70
N SER A 79 17.73 1.09 -4.52
CA SER A 79 17.97 -0.32 -4.77
C SER A 79 17.38 -1.25 -3.69
N ILE A 80 17.13 -0.72 -2.48
CA ILE A 80 16.59 -1.48 -1.34
C ILE A 80 15.07 -1.32 -1.18
N LEU A 81 14.47 -0.34 -1.87
CA LEU A 81 13.02 -0.13 -1.95
C LEU A 81 12.50 -0.33 -3.38
N GLN A 82 11.21 -0.61 -3.50
CA GLN A 82 10.45 -0.64 -4.75
C GLN A 82 9.41 0.47 -4.69
N LEU A 83 9.34 1.34 -5.71
CA LEU A 83 8.19 2.22 -5.86
C LEU A 83 6.99 1.41 -6.32
N GLU A 84 5.91 1.44 -5.54
CA GLU A 84 4.63 0.81 -5.87
C GLU A 84 3.70 1.78 -6.62
N GLY A 85 3.80 3.07 -6.31
CA GLY A 85 3.08 4.11 -7.01
C GLY A 85 3.18 5.47 -6.32
N SER A 86 2.72 6.51 -7.00
CA SER A 86 2.60 7.85 -6.44
C SER A 86 1.40 8.59 -7.01
N HIS A 87 0.84 9.52 -6.23
CA HIS A 87 -0.29 10.33 -6.65
C HIS A 87 -0.36 11.65 -5.87
N PHE A 88 -1.07 12.63 -6.45
CA PHE A 88 -1.46 13.82 -5.73
C PHE A 88 -2.76 13.58 -4.96
N VAL A 89 -2.77 14.04 -3.71
CA VAL A 89 -3.91 14.00 -2.81
C VAL A 89 -4.39 15.43 -2.60
N GLU A 90 -5.62 15.69 -3.04
CA GLU A 90 -6.27 16.98 -2.83
C GLU A 90 -6.48 17.26 -1.33
N PRO A 91 -6.38 18.52 -0.90
CA PRO A 91 -6.68 18.88 0.48
C PRO A 91 -8.14 18.59 0.81
N ARG A 92 -8.40 18.19 2.06
CA ARG A 92 -9.77 18.04 2.59
C ARG A 92 -10.03 19.16 3.58
N ASN A 93 -11.19 19.80 3.47
CA ASN A 93 -11.65 20.71 4.52
C ASN A 93 -12.27 19.92 5.67
N GLU A 94 -12.02 20.37 6.89
CA GLU A 94 -12.59 19.76 8.11
C GLU A 94 -14.13 19.78 8.13
N ASP A 95 -14.72 20.81 7.52
CA ASP A 95 -16.17 20.96 7.39
C ASP A 95 -16.82 20.06 6.30
N GLY A 96 -16.04 19.21 5.64
CA GLY A 96 -16.52 18.34 4.55
C GLY A 96 -16.88 19.06 3.24
N LYS A 97 -16.66 20.37 3.15
CA LYS A 97 -16.85 21.16 1.93
C LYS A 97 -15.72 20.87 0.92
N PRO A 98 -15.97 21.01 -0.40
CA PRO A 98 -14.91 20.92 -1.40
C PRO A 98 -13.78 21.93 -1.12
N PRO A 99 -12.50 21.55 -1.30
CA PRO A 99 -11.38 22.48 -1.16
C PRO A 99 -11.51 23.65 -2.14
N MET A 100 -10.91 24.78 -1.78
CA MET A 100 -10.83 25.93 -2.66
C MET A 100 -9.99 25.58 -3.90
N VAL A 101 -10.40 26.04 -5.09
CA VAL A 101 -9.64 25.82 -6.32
C VAL A 101 -8.22 26.38 -6.15
N GLY A 102 -7.22 25.55 -6.47
CA GLY A 102 -5.80 25.91 -6.32
C GLY A 102 -5.23 25.76 -4.91
N ALA A 103 -5.99 25.23 -3.95
CA ALA A 103 -5.48 24.94 -2.62
C ALA A 103 -4.33 23.91 -2.67
N PRO A 104 -3.28 24.07 -1.86
CA PRO A 104 -2.17 23.11 -1.79
C PRO A 104 -2.66 21.77 -1.24
N GLY A 105 -2.14 20.68 -1.79
CA GLY A 105 -2.38 19.32 -1.32
C GLY A 105 -1.06 18.63 -0.98
N VAL A 106 -1.04 17.30 -1.15
CA VAL A 106 0.13 16.46 -0.83
C VAL A 106 0.44 15.56 -2.02
N HIS A 107 1.71 15.43 -2.40
CA HIS A 107 2.15 14.34 -3.26
C HIS A 107 2.60 13.18 -2.36
N GLU A 108 2.06 11.99 -2.60
CA GLU A 108 2.34 10.77 -1.85
C GLU A 108 3.03 9.74 -2.73
N TRP A 109 4.09 9.10 -2.21
CA TRP A 109 4.72 7.91 -2.78
C TRP A 109 4.60 6.74 -1.83
N GLN A 110 4.34 5.56 -2.37
CA GLN A 110 4.25 4.31 -1.62
C GLN A 110 5.37 3.38 -2.06
N PHE A 111 6.12 2.86 -1.11
CA PHE A 111 7.23 1.97 -1.33
C PHE A 111 7.09 0.68 -0.53
N SER A 112 7.53 -0.42 -1.13
CA SER A 112 7.76 -1.69 -0.43
C SER A 112 9.26 -1.94 -0.27
N THR A 113 9.66 -2.73 0.73
CA THR A 113 11.07 -3.11 0.90
C THR A 113 11.43 -4.26 -0.04
N ARG A 114 12.50 -4.11 -0.82
CA ARG A 114 13.06 -5.19 -1.64
C ARG A 114 14.05 -6.04 -0.86
N GLN A 115 14.98 -5.42 -0.14
CA GLN A 115 16.06 -6.09 0.60
C GLN A 115 16.57 -5.22 1.75
N LYS A 116 17.33 -5.82 2.67
CA LYS A 116 18.00 -5.12 3.76
C LYS A 116 19.17 -4.27 3.23
N GLY A 117 19.46 -3.17 3.90
CA GLY A 117 20.60 -2.31 3.56
C GLY A 117 20.36 -0.84 3.85
N LEU A 118 21.22 -0.01 3.28
CA LEU A 118 21.20 1.45 3.38
C LEU A 118 21.22 2.04 1.98
N ASP A 119 20.37 3.02 1.71
CA ASP A 119 20.34 3.71 0.41
C ASP A 119 19.65 5.07 0.53
N THR A 120 19.70 5.86 -0.54
CA THR A 120 19.11 7.20 -0.60
C THR A 120 18.09 7.32 -1.72
N LEU A 121 16.89 7.78 -1.37
CA LEU A 121 15.92 8.31 -2.34
C LEU A 121 16.18 9.81 -2.54
N VAL A 122 16.02 10.30 -3.77
CA VAL A 122 16.13 11.75 -4.05
C VAL A 122 14.88 12.22 -4.75
N PHE A 123 14.28 13.28 -4.22
CA PHE A 123 13.11 13.94 -4.78
C PHE A 123 13.45 15.37 -5.19
N THR A 124 12.81 15.85 -6.25
CA THR A 124 12.94 17.23 -6.72
C THR A 124 11.57 17.88 -6.86
N TYR A 125 11.48 19.17 -6.57
CA TYR A 125 10.30 19.99 -6.79
C TYR A 125 10.65 21.10 -7.77
N GLN A 126 10.04 21.06 -8.96
CA GLN A 126 10.36 21.98 -10.04
C GLN A 126 9.23 22.08 -11.06
N GLN A 127 9.25 23.13 -11.88
CA GLN A 127 8.43 23.16 -13.08
C GLN A 127 9.06 22.28 -14.17
N PRO A 128 8.28 21.54 -14.97
CA PRO A 128 8.82 20.60 -15.97
C PRO A 128 9.75 21.24 -17.01
N TRP A 129 9.58 22.53 -17.29
CA TRP A 129 10.37 23.28 -18.28
C TRP A 129 11.59 24.00 -17.69
N GLU A 130 11.77 23.98 -16.36
CA GLU A 130 12.93 24.58 -15.71
C GLU A 130 14.11 23.60 -15.71
N ARG A 131 15.33 24.13 -15.84
CA ARG A 131 16.57 23.33 -15.82
C ARG A 131 17.13 23.11 -14.42
N THR A 132 16.66 23.88 -13.44
CA THR A 132 17.14 23.85 -12.07
C THR A 132 15.96 23.53 -11.17
N SER A 133 16.15 22.59 -10.25
CA SER A 133 15.13 22.30 -9.26
C SER A 133 15.03 23.42 -8.24
N TYR A 134 13.81 23.87 -7.94
CA TYR A 134 13.59 24.81 -6.83
C TYR A 134 13.91 24.18 -5.47
N ARG A 135 13.62 22.89 -5.33
CA ARG A 135 13.97 22.13 -4.13
C ARG A 135 14.43 20.72 -4.47
N LYS A 136 15.37 20.22 -3.67
CA LYS A 136 15.82 18.83 -3.64
C LYS A 136 15.68 18.30 -2.21
N VAL A 137 15.16 17.08 -2.05
CA VAL A 137 15.03 16.39 -0.76
C VAL A 137 15.70 15.03 -0.90
N GLU A 138 16.61 14.74 0.01
CA GLU A 138 17.30 13.45 0.08
C GLU A 138 16.76 12.71 1.30
N CYS A 139 16.36 11.46 1.09
CA CYS A 139 15.86 10.59 2.14
C CYS A 139 16.83 9.45 2.36
N HIS A 140 17.51 9.41 3.50
CA HIS A 140 18.40 8.31 3.82
C HIS A 140 17.59 7.22 4.51
N VAL A 141 17.57 6.05 3.90
CA VAL A 141 16.72 4.93 4.32
C VAL A 141 17.59 3.76 4.75
N SER A 142 17.23 3.14 5.87
CA SER A 142 17.77 1.85 6.32
C SER A 142 16.65 0.81 6.39
N VAL A 143 16.91 -0.41 5.90
CA VAL A 143 16.03 -1.57 6.06
C VAL A 143 16.77 -2.65 6.82
N GLU A 144 16.22 -3.04 7.99
CA GLU A 144 16.79 -4.04 8.91
C GLU A 144 16.00 -5.35 8.98
#